data_AF-A0A0N0V6M2-F1
#
_entry.id   AF-A0A0N0V6M2-F1
#
_cell.length_a   1.000
_cell.length_b   1.000
_cell.length_c   1.000
_cell.angle_alpha   90.00
_cell.angle_beta   90.00
_cell.angle_gamma   90.00
#
_symmetry.space_group_name_H-M   'P 1'
#
loop_
_entity.id
_entity.type
_entity.pdbx_description
1 polymer ?
#
loop_
_entity_poly.entity_id
_entity_poly.type
_entity_poly.pdbx_seq_one_letter_code
_entity_poly.pdbx_strand_id
1 'polypeptide(L)'
;MNTASDQIHDAALQHLLNPLDASQISDGIDGSSHDETIVPSTPPKSHPYLLVNIGSGVSFFQVSENNQCQRISGSSFGGSALCGLLLLLTRARTYEDMLGQAEKGNNANVDKLIGDIYGMDYNRIGMKMTAVASTFCKAFSLEHRPEAEAETESQSVENPADIKSFSDADICHSLVFAVFNNIGQLATLHSRIHGNPDIYFTGPYVQNCQLLIRTLCIAVRYYSQGEKKAHVVVNQGQAGDLTA
;
A
#
# COMPACT_ATOMS: atom_id res chain seq x y z
N MET A 1 19.22 19.29 -29.23
CA MET A 1 18.03 19.94 -28.64
C MET A 1 17.03 18.84 -28.34
N ASN A 2 16.99 18.37 -27.09
CA ASN A 2 16.20 17.22 -26.66
C ASN A 2 15.01 17.71 -25.81
N THR A 3 14.18 18.58 -26.39
CA THR A 3 13.22 19.41 -25.65
C THR A 3 12.06 18.64 -25.02
N ALA A 4 11.69 17.47 -25.58
CA ALA A 4 10.61 16.65 -25.02
C ALA A 4 11.05 15.87 -23.77
N SER A 5 12.30 15.38 -23.74
CA SER A 5 12.85 14.70 -22.57
C SER A 5 13.05 15.67 -21.41
N ASP A 6 13.51 16.89 -21.71
CA ASP A 6 13.73 17.94 -20.69
C ASP A 6 12.38 18.43 -20.11
N GLN A 7 11.33 18.55 -20.93
CA GLN A 7 9.99 18.94 -20.46
C GLN A 7 9.30 17.87 -19.59
N ILE A 8 9.43 16.59 -19.92
CA ILE A 8 8.90 15.49 -19.09
C ILE A 8 9.64 15.44 -17.74
N HIS A 9 10.95 15.69 -17.75
CA HIS A 9 11.76 15.74 -16.54
C HIS A 9 11.35 16.90 -15.61
N ASP A 10 11.15 18.10 -16.18
CA ASP A 10 10.69 19.27 -15.42
C ASP A 10 9.26 19.10 -14.86
N ALA A 11 8.34 18.53 -15.63
CA ALA A 11 6.98 18.26 -15.16
C ALA A 11 6.94 17.21 -14.04
N ALA A 12 7.71 16.12 -14.18
CA ALA A 12 7.83 15.08 -13.15
C ALA A 12 8.41 15.63 -11.83
N LEU A 13 9.40 16.53 -11.92
CA LEU A 13 9.97 17.21 -10.77
C LEU A 13 8.97 18.15 -10.09
N GLN A 14 8.17 18.89 -10.86
CA GLN A 14 7.11 19.73 -10.29
C GLN A 14 6.06 18.92 -9.51
N HIS A 15 5.69 17.72 -9.96
CA HIS A 15 4.78 16.85 -9.21
C HIS A 15 5.37 16.26 -7.92
N LEU A 16 6.70 16.15 -7.84
CA LEU A 16 7.40 15.74 -6.62
C LEU A 16 7.52 16.89 -5.61
N LEU A 17 7.54 18.12 -6.11
CA LEU A 17 7.68 19.34 -5.31
C LEU A 17 6.35 19.88 -4.78
N ASN A 18 5.23 19.52 -5.41
CA ASN A 18 3.91 19.92 -4.94
C ASN A 18 3.47 19.06 -3.74
N PRO A 19 3.19 19.66 -2.58
CA PRO A 19 2.73 18.93 -1.40
C PRO A 19 1.36 18.27 -1.65
N LEU A 20 1.05 17.22 -0.88
CA LEU A 20 -0.27 16.59 -0.91
C LEU A 20 -1.35 17.61 -0.51
N ASP A 21 -2.32 17.88 -1.39
CA ASP A 21 -3.45 18.76 -1.08
C ASP A 21 -4.47 18.00 -0.22
N ALA A 22 -4.53 18.42 1.04
CA ALA A 22 -5.42 17.92 2.07
C ALA A 22 -6.90 17.89 1.69
N SER A 23 -7.33 18.86 0.89
CA SER A 23 -8.73 19.05 0.56
C SER A 23 -9.27 17.99 -0.40
N GLN A 24 -8.38 17.28 -1.12
CA GLN A 24 -8.74 16.29 -2.13
C GLN A 24 -8.64 14.84 -1.63
N ILE A 25 -8.24 14.65 -0.38
CA ILE A 25 -8.05 13.35 0.26
C ILE A 25 -9.25 13.09 1.18
N SER A 26 -10.35 12.61 0.59
CA SER A 26 -11.59 12.28 1.32
C SER A 26 -11.40 11.07 2.24
N ASP A 27 -10.63 10.08 1.79
CA ASP A 27 -10.56 8.75 2.39
C ASP A 27 -9.21 8.52 3.05
N GLY A 28 -9.23 8.09 4.31
CA GLY A 28 -8.02 7.69 5.02
C GLY A 28 -7.38 6.46 4.39
N ILE A 29 -6.05 6.38 4.44
CA ILE A 29 -5.34 5.13 4.11
C ILE A 29 -5.36 4.24 5.35
N ASP A 30 -6.55 3.76 5.74
CA ASP A 30 -6.72 2.88 6.90
C ASP A 30 -7.30 1.51 6.52
N GLY A 31 -7.57 1.29 5.23
CA GLY A 31 -8.14 0.04 4.73
C GLY A 31 -9.56 -0.27 5.21
N SER A 32 -10.18 0.64 5.98
CA SER A 32 -11.48 0.45 6.64
C SER A 32 -12.65 1.09 5.89
N SER A 33 -12.38 1.93 4.87
CA SER A 33 -13.43 2.56 4.05
C SER A 33 -14.17 1.51 3.21
N HIS A 34 -15.46 1.34 3.49
CA HIS A 34 -16.35 0.40 2.79
C HIS A 34 -17.00 0.96 1.52
N ASP A 35 -16.83 2.25 1.25
CA ASP A 35 -17.45 2.93 0.12
C ASP A 35 -16.43 3.21 -0.99
N GLU A 36 -16.97 3.36 -2.20
CA GLU A 36 -16.32 3.60 -3.50
C GLU A 36 -16.09 2.35 -4.37
N THR A 37 -16.83 2.36 -5.48
CA THR A 37 -16.80 1.44 -6.62
C THR A 37 -15.39 0.94 -6.95
N ILE A 38 -15.07 -0.25 -6.42
CA ILE A 38 -14.04 -1.12 -6.97
C ILE A 38 -14.44 -1.36 -8.42
N VAL A 39 -13.70 -0.82 -9.39
CA VAL A 39 -13.94 -1.06 -10.82
C VAL A 39 -13.12 -2.30 -11.21
N PRO A 40 -13.71 -3.50 -11.27
CA PRO A 40 -12.99 -4.68 -11.69
C PRO A 40 -12.90 -4.67 -13.22
N SER A 41 -11.83 -5.26 -13.74
CA SER A 41 -11.85 -5.94 -15.05
C SER A 41 -12.19 -5.10 -16.28
N THR A 42 -11.46 -4.02 -16.53
CA THR A 42 -11.39 -3.51 -17.92
C THR A 42 -9.99 -3.69 -18.48
N PRO A 43 -9.83 -4.29 -19.67
CA PRO A 43 -8.57 -4.20 -20.40
C PRO A 43 -8.20 -2.72 -20.60
N PRO A 44 -6.90 -2.41 -20.78
CA PRO A 44 -6.46 -1.03 -20.88
C PRO A 44 -7.23 -0.26 -21.95
N LYS A 45 -7.92 0.81 -21.55
CA LYS A 45 -8.75 1.63 -22.46
C LYS A 45 -7.95 2.71 -23.18
N SER A 46 -6.75 3.01 -22.69
CA SER A 46 -5.89 4.11 -23.13
C SER A 46 -4.43 3.71 -23.02
N HIS A 47 -3.62 4.19 -23.98
CA HIS A 47 -2.16 4.19 -23.91
C HIS A 47 -1.67 5.65 -23.83
N PRO A 48 -0.46 5.90 -23.33
CA PRO A 48 0.40 4.97 -22.58
C PRO A 48 -0.17 4.64 -21.19
N TYR A 49 0.23 3.50 -20.60
CA TYR A 49 -0.13 3.15 -19.22
C TYR A 49 1.01 2.47 -18.47
N LEU A 50 0.91 2.48 -17.14
CA LEU A 50 1.84 1.77 -16.26
C LEU A 50 1.27 0.39 -15.93
N LEU A 51 2.01 -0.68 -16.21
CA LEU A 51 1.70 -2.04 -15.77
C LEU A 51 2.59 -2.43 -14.59
N VAL A 52 1.99 -2.87 -13.50
CA VAL A 52 2.65 -3.25 -12.26
C VAL A 52 2.38 -4.73 -11.99
N ASN A 53 3.39 -5.57 -12.20
CA ASN A 53 3.30 -7.00 -11.93
C ASN A 53 3.80 -7.32 -10.52
N ILE A 54 2.92 -7.85 -9.67
CA ILE A 54 3.18 -8.19 -8.27
C ILE A 54 3.30 -9.71 -8.15
N GLY A 55 4.55 -10.18 -8.17
CA GLY A 55 4.96 -11.56 -7.92
C GLY A 55 5.72 -11.67 -6.60
N SER A 56 6.75 -12.51 -6.56
CA SER A 56 7.68 -12.60 -5.43
C SER A 56 8.28 -11.22 -5.08
N GLY A 57 8.68 -10.47 -6.10
CA GLY A 57 8.94 -9.04 -6.05
C GLY A 57 7.94 -8.26 -6.89
N VAL A 58 8.23 -7.00 -7.20
CA VAL A 58 7.39 -6.11 -8.00
C VAL A 58 8.17 -5.60 -9.20
N SER A 59 7.55 -5.61 -10.38
CA SER A 59 8.12 -5.02 -11.59
C SER A 59 7.17 -3.99 -12.19
N PHE A 60 7.73 -2.84 -12.57
CA PHE A 60 7.01 -1.74 -13.17
C PHE A 60 7.38 -1.66 -14.65
N PHE A 61 6.38 -1.67 -15.53
CA PHE A 61 6.53 -1.62 -16.97
C PHE A 61 5.78 -0.44 -17.55
N GLN A 62 6.45 0.29 -18.45
CA GLN A 62 5.83 1.25 -19.33
C GLN A 62 5.27 0.51 -20.54
N VAL A 63 3.98 0.65 -20.81
CA VAL A 63 3.38 0.20 -22.08
C VAL A 63 3.08 1.42 -22.94
N SER A 64 3.75 1.49 -24.09
CA SER A 64 3.60 2.58 -25.05
C SER A 64 2.38 2.40 -25.97
N GLU A 65 2.04 3.43 -26.74
CA GLU A 65 0.95 3.38 -27.75
C GLU A 65 1.09 2.24 -28.77
N ASN A 66 2.33 1.82 -29.04
CA ASN A 66 2.63 0.74 -29.99
C ASN A 66 2.64 -0.64 -29.32
N ASN A 67 2.07 -0.77 -28.11
CA ASN A 67 2.11 -1.96 -27.25
C ASN A 67 3.52 -2.46 -26.90
N GLN A 68 4.55 -1.63 -27.08
CA GLN A 68 5.89 -1.99 -26.62
C GLN A 68 5.92 -1.88 -25.10
N CYS A 69 6.25 -3.00 -24.45
CA CYS A 69 6.38 -3.13 -23.01
C CYS A 69 7.86 -3.00 -22.62
N GLN A 70 8.19 -2.00 -21.81
CA GLN A 70 9.54 -1.78 -21.32
C GLN A 70 9.54 -1.78 -19.79
N ARG A 71 10.40 -2.59 -19.18
CA ARG A 71 10.60 -2.55 -17.73
C ARG A 71 11.33 -1.27 -17.34
N ILE A 72 10.71 -0.46 -16.50
CA ILE A 72 11.25 0.83 -16.04
C ILE A 72 11.81 0.77 -14.62
N SER A 73 11.33 -0.15 -13.77
CA SER A 73 11.76 -0.25 -12.37
C SER A 73 11.35 -1.59 -11.73
N GLY A 74 11.69 -1.77 -10.45
CA GLY A 74 11.18 -2.84 -9.60
C GLY A 74 11.40 -2.60 -8.11
N SER A 75 10.75 -3.41 -7.29
CA SER A 75 10.95 -3.48 -5.84
C SER A 75 11.13 -4.93 -5.41
N SER A 76 12.06 -5.21 -4.50
CA SER A 76 12.18 -6.53 -3.86
C SER A 76 11.09 -6.77 -2.80
N PHE A 77 10.40 -5.72 -2.38
CA PHE A 77 9.36 -5.76 -1.36
C PHE A 77 7.99 -6.07 -1.98
N GLY A 78 7.81 -7.34 -2.38
CA GLY A 78 6.59 -7.86 -2.99
C GLY A 78 5.96 -9.01 -2.19
N GLY A 79 5.32 -9.95 -2.89
CA GLY A 79 4.59 -11.06 -2.26
C GLY A 79 5.46 -11.98 -1.40
N SER A 80 6.70 -12.27 -1.80
CA SER A 80 7.59 -13.12 -1.00
C SER A 80 8.07 -12.41 0.28
N ALA A 81 8.24 -11.09 0.25
CA ALA A 81 8.57 -10.32 1.45
C ALA A 81 7.41 -10.35 2.45
N LEU A 82 6.17 -10.15 1.98
CA LEU A 82 4.96 -10.27 2.79
C LEU A 82 4.85 -11.67 3.42
N CYS A 83 4.84 -12.72 2.61
CA CYS A 83 4.67 -14.08 3.09
C CYS A 83 5.81 -14.49 4.02
N GLY A 84 7.06 -14.16 3.67
CA GLY A 84 8.22 -14.48 4.49
C GLY A 84 8.15 -13.83 5.87
N LEU A 85 7.81 -12.54 5.95
CA LEU A 85 7.65 -11.85 7.23
C LEU A 85 6.49 -12.41 8.04
N LEU A 86 5.33 -12.69 7.42
CA LEU A 86 4.18 -13.24 8.14
C LEU A 86 4.40 -14.66 8.64
N LEU A 87 5.17 -15.49 7.92
CA LEU A 87 5.59 -16.80 8.41
C LEU A 87 6.47 -16.70 9.66
N LEU A 88 7.34 -15.68 9.73
CA LEU A 88 8.24 -15.46 10.86
C LEU A 88 7.51 -14.87 12.07
N LEU A 89 6.54 -13.98 11.83
CA LEU A 89 5.91 -13.17 12.88
C LEU A 89 4.59 -13.75 13.41
N THR A 90 3.95 -14.66 12.67
CA THR A 90 2.61 -15.14 13.00
C THR A 90 2.49 -16.65 12.94
N ARG A 91 1.34 -17.16 13.37
CA ARG A 91 0.97 -18.58 13.19
C ARG A 91 0.35 -18.91 11.82
N ALA A 92 0.13 -17.93 10.94
CA ALA A 92 -0.38 -18.19 9.60
C ALA A 92 0.63 -19.00 8.78
N ARG A 93 0.15 -19.94 7.94
CA ARG A 93 1.02 -20.87 7.20
C ARG A 93 0.80 -20.86 5.70
N THR A 94 -0.40 -20.50 5.25
CA THR A 94 -0.71 -20.32 3.83
C THR A 94 -0.97 -18.85 3.51
N TYR A 95 -0.85 -18.47 2.24
CA TYR A 95 -1.15 -17.10 1.82
C TYR A 95 -2.64 -16.76 2.05
N GLU A 96 -3.51 -17.73 1.82
CA GLU A 96 -4.94 -17.63 2.06
C GLU A 96 -5.24 -17.42 3.55
N ASP A 97 -4.54 -18.13 4.44
CA ASP A 97 -4.66 -17.92 5.90
C ASP A 97 -4.21 -16.51 6.29
N MET A 98 -3.10 -16.03 5.71
CA MET A 98 -2.58 -14.68 5.99
C MET A 98 -3.61 -13.62 5.60
N LEU A 99 -4.22 -13.74 4.42
CA LEU A 99 -5.26 -12.82 3.96
C LEU A 99 -6.53 -12.93 4.82
N GLY A 100 -6.95 -14.14 5.16
CA GLY A 100 -8.12 -14.37 6.02
C GLY A 100 -7.94 -13.84 7.46
N GLN A 101 -6.70 -13.80 7.95
CA GLN A 101 -6.34 -13.14 9.21
C GLN A 101 -6.32 -11.61 9.06
N ALA A 102 -5.73 -11.11 7.96
CA ALA A 102 -5.69 -9.67 7.68
C ALA A 102 -7.10 -9.07 7.58
N GLU A 103 -8.06 -9.75 6.95
CA GLU A 103 -9.46 -9.28 6.86
C GLU A 103 -10.14 -9.09 8.23
N LYS A 104 -9.66 -9.76 9.28
CA LYS A 104 -10.21 -9.70 10.65
C LYS A 104 -9.39 -8.82 11.59
N GLY A 105 -8.18 -8.44 11.16
CA GLY A 105 -7.26 -7.66 11.97
C GLY A 105 -7.57 -6.18 11.95
N ASN A 106 -6.96 -5.47 12.90
CA ASN A 106 -6.98 -4.02 13.00
C ASN A 106 -5.55 -3.50 13.19
N ASN A 107 -5.00 -2.87 12.15
CA ASN A 107 -3.63 -2.36 12.22
C ASN A 107 -3.46 -1.23 13.24
N ALA A 108 -4.52 -0.52 13.65
CA ALA A 108 -4.44 0.51 14.68
C ALA A 108 -3.94 -0.03 16.03
N ASN A 109 -3.98 -1.35 16.25
CA ASN A 109 -3.41 -1.96 17.45
C ASN A 109 -1.88 -2.00 17.42
N VAL A 110 -1.27 -2.12 16.24
CA VAL A 110 0.18 -2.35 16.03
C VAL A 110 0.90 -1.14 15.43
N ASP A 111 0.21 -0.37 14.60
CA ASP A 111 0.73 0.79 13.89
C ASP A 111 0.47 2.07 14.68
N LYS A 112 1.37 3.05 14.52
CA LYS A 112 1.10 4.42 14.96
C LYS A 112 0.40 5.18 13.83
N LEU A 113 -0.78 5.71 14.13
CA LEU A 113 -1.59 6.50 13.21
C LEU A 113 -1.31 8.00 13.41
N ILE A 114 -1.74 8.83 12.47
CA ILE A 114 -1.66 10.30 12.58
C ILE A 114 -2.47 10.81 13.78
N GLY A 115 -3.62 10.19 14.06
CA GLY A 115 -4.45 10.50 15.23
C GLY A 115 -3.74 10.19 16.55
N ASP A 116 -2.86 9.20 16.60
CA ASP A 116 -2.05 8.91 17.80
C ASP A 116 -1.00 10.00 18.07
N ILE A 117 -0.63 10.79 17.05
CA ILE A 117 0.37 11.87 17.16
C ILE A 117 -0.30 13.22 17.42
N TYR A 118 -1.38 13.51 16.69
CA TYR A 118 -1.99 14.85 16.66
C TYR A 118 -3.39 14.90 17.29
N GLY A 119 -4.01 13.77 17.61
CA GLY A 119 -5.37 13.68 18.16
C GLY A 119 -6.50 14.04 17.18
N MET A 120 -6.17 14.46 15.96
CA MET A 120 -7.09 14.92 14.93
C MET A 120 -6.47 14.77 13.54
N ASP A 121 -7.25 15.03 12.48
CA ASP A 121 -6.74 15.16 11.12
C ASP A 121 -5.62 16.21 11.08
N TYR A 122 -4.50 15.87 10.44
CA TYR A 122 -3.40 16.79 10.25
C TYR A 122 -3.55 17.52 8.89
N ASN A 123 -4.53 18.43 8.87
CA ASN A 123 -4.99 19.14 7.67
C ASN A 123 -3.90 19.99 6.98
N ARG A 124 -2.83 20.37 7.69
CA ARG A 124 -1.75 21.20 7.11
C ARG A 124 -1.05 20.51 5.94
N ILE A 125 -1.00 19.18 5.94
CA ILE A 125 -0.35 18.37 4.90
C ILE A 125 -1.25 17.24 4.38
N GLY A 126 -2.54 17.29 4.68
CA GLY A 126 -3.53 16.38 4.10
C GLY A 126 -3.54 14.97 4.63
N MET A 127 -3.15 14.77 5.89
CA MET A 127 -3.15 13.45 6.48
C MET A 127 -4.37 13.27 7.38
N LYS A 128 -5.20 12.28 7.06
CA LYS A 128 -6.29 11.82 7.91
C LYS A 128 -5.76 11.21 9.20
N MET A 129 -6.48 11.37 10.30
CA MET A 129 -6.11 10.81 11.61
C MET A 129 -5.97 9.29 11.58
N THR A 130 -6.66 8.62 10.66
CA THR A 130 -6.60 7.16 10.50
C THR A 130 -5.42 6.69 9.62
N ALA A 131 -4.74 7.60 8.93
CA ALA A 131 -3.59 7.24 8.11
C ALA A 131 -2.44 6.71 8.97
N VAL A 132 -1.79 5.64 8.50
CA VAL A 132 -0.60 5.08 9.15
C VAL A 132 0.55 6.07 9.04
N ALA A 133 1.04 6.53 10.18
CA ALA A 133 2.25 7.35 10.28
C ALA A 133 3.51 6.47 10.36
N SER A 134 3.42 5.35 11.09
CA SER A 134 4.54 4.42 11.26
C SER A 134 4.07 2.99 11.54
N THR A 135 4.34 2.09 10.58
CA THR A 135 4.06 0.65 10.68
C THR A 135 4.82 0.01 11.83
N PHE A 136 4.15 -0.83 12.64
CA PHE A 136 4.69 -1.53 13.81
C PHE A 136 5.31 -0.67 14.92
N CYS A 137 5.11 0.64 14.90
CA CYS A 137 5.69 1.54 15.91
C CYS A 137 5.25 1.21 17.35
N LYS A 138 4.01 0.73 17.55
CA LYS A 138 3.53 0.35 18.89
C LYS A 138 4.25 -0.88 19.41
N ALA A 139 4.66 -1.80 18.52
CA ALA A 139 5.46 -2.96 18.91
C ALA A 139 6.85 -2.57 19.42
N PHE A 140 7.52 -1.66 18.72
CA PHE A 140 8.81 -1.13 19.18
C PHE A 140 8.69 -0.37 20.51
N SER A 141 7.59 0.36 20.71
CA SER A 141 7.36 1.17 21.92
C SER A 141 7.10 0.32 23.17
N LEU A 142 6.50 -0.87 23.02
CA LEU A 142 6.28 -1.79 24.16
C LEU A 142 7.57 -2.35 24.73
N GLU A 143 8.60 -2.54 23.90
CA GLU A 143 9.91 -3.05 24.33
C GLU A 143 10.72 -2.01 25.13
N HIS A 144 10.38 -0.72 25.00
CA HIS A 144 11.17 0.41 25.54
C HIS A 144 10.43 1.25 26.60
N ARG A 145 9.32 0.76 27.19
CA ARG A 145 8.63 1.51 28.26
C ARG A 145 9.53 1.61 29.50
N PRO A 146 9.89 2.82 29.98
CA PRO A 146 10.52 2.96 31.28
C PRO A 146 9.53 2.57 32.38
N GLU A 147 10.01 1.83 33.38
CA GLU A 147 9.22 1.25 34.48
C GLU A 147 8.30 2.26 35.20
N ALA A 148 8.64 3.56 35.16
CA ALA A 148 7.93 4.64 35.84
C ALA A 148 6.53 4.97 35.27
N GLU A 149 6.22 4.64 34.02
CA GLU A 149 4.89 4.92 33.41
C GLU A 149 3.92 3.73 33.48
N ALA A 150 4.38 2.57 33.98
CA ALA A 150 3.56 1.37 34.13
C ALA A 150 2.60 1.46 35.33
N GLU A 151 2.79 2.41 36.25
CA GLU A 151 2.03 2.50 37.49
C GLU A 151 0.66 3.20 37.34
N THR A 152 0.43 3.96 36.25
CA THR A 152 -0.79 4.79 36.11
C THR A 152 -1.95 4.10 35.39
N GLU A 153 -1.69 3.00 34.68
CA GLU A 153 -2.72 2.09 34.16
C GLU A 153 -2.61 0.76 34.91
N SER A 154 -3.20 0.71 36.11
CA SER A 154 -3.28 -0.51 36.91
C SER A 154 -4.12 -1.59 36.20
N GLN A 155 -3.48 -2.35 35.31
CA GLN A 155 -3.75 -3.76 35.15
C GLN A 155 -2.51 -4.48 35.64
N SER A 156 -2.66 -5.20 36.74
CA SER A 156 -1.65 -6.06 37.35
C SER A 156 -1.07 -7.02 36.32
N VAL A 157 0.17 -6.78 35.90
CA VAL A 157 0.93 -7.73 35.07
C VAL A 157 1.93 -8.42 35.98
N GLU A 158 1.55 -9.59 36.51
CA GLU A 158 2.37 -10.38 37.44
C GLU A 158 3.44 -11.25 36.74
N ASN A 159 3.59 -11.18 35.41
CA ASN A 159 4.60 -11.95 34.67
C ASN A 159 5.26 -11.15 33.53
N PRO A 160 6.61 -11.21 33.36
CA PRO A 160 7.32 -10.66 32.19
C PRO A 160 6.92 -11.28 30.84
N ALA A 161 6.15 -12.38 30.85
CA ALA A 161 5.61 -13.05 29.68
C ALA A 161 4.32 -12.39 29.12
N ASP A 162 3.74 -11.45 29.86
CA ASP A 162 2.53 -10.72 29.48
C ASP A 162 2.86 -9.35 28.83
N ILE A 163 3.98 -9.27 28.10
CA ILE A 163 4.13 -8.22 27.07
C ILE A 163 2.91 -8.39 26.16
N LYS A 164 2.04 -7.39 26.13
CA LYS A 164 0.79 -7.37 25.35
C LYS A 164 1.12 -7.83 23.92
N SER A 165 0.88 -9.12 23.65
CA SER A 165 1.21 -9.71 22.37
C SER A 165 0.16 -9.24 21.38
N PHE A 166 0.60 -8.66 20.27
CA PHE A 166 -0.30 -8.29 19.20
C PHE A 166 -0.91 -9.55 18.59
N SER A 167 -2.18 -9.49 18.22
CA SER A 167 -2.82 -10.64 17.61
C SER A 167 -2.21 -10.92 16.23
N ASP A 168 -2.16 -12.21 15.84
CA ASP A 168 -1.73 -12.60 14.49
C ASP A 168 -2.53 -11.84 13.41
N ALA A 169 -3.83 -11.61 13.65
CA ALA A 169 -4.71 -10.87 12.76
C ALA A 169 -4.26 -9.41 12.57
N ASP A 170 -3.92 -8.70 13.66
CA ASP A 170 -3.45 -7.31 13.59
C ASP A 170 -2.10 -7.20 12.88
N ILE A 171 -1.18 -8.15 13.13
CA ILE A 171 0.11 -8.23 12.45
C ILE A 171 -0.10 -8.48 10.95
N CYS A 172 -0.96 -9.44 10.59
CA CYS A 172 -1.34 -9.72 9.21
C CYS A 172 -1.92 -8.49 8.52
N HIS A 173 -2.88 -7.80 9.16
CA HIS A 173 -3.50 -6.62 8.57
C HIS A 173 -2.48 -5.50 8.35
N SER A 174 -1.65 -5.19 9.36
CA SER A 174 -0.62 -4.16 9.25
C SER A 174 0.39 -4.45 8.14
N LEU A 175 0.92 -5.67 8.03
CA LEU A 175 1.90 -6.00 6.98
C LEU A 175 1.28 -6.04 5.58
N VAL A 176 0.08 -6.60 5.45
CA VAL A 176 -0.66 -6.55 4.18
C VAL A 176 -0.84 -5.09 3.77
N PHE A 177 -1.36 -4.25 4.67
CA PHE A 177 -1.54 -2.84 4.40
C PHE A 177 -0.22 -2.16 4.02
N ALA A 178 0.85 -2.35 4.80
CA ALA A 178 2.15 -1.71 4.58
C ALA A 178 2.77 -2.06 3.22
N VAL A 179 2.78 -3.35 2.85
CA VAL A 179 3.35 -3.80 1.58
C VAL A 179 2.56 -3.22 0.40
N PHE A 180 1.23 -3.38 0.39
CA PHE A 180 0.43 -2.95 -0.76
C PHE A 180 0.27 -1.43 -0.85
N ASN A 181 0.25 -0.72 0.29
CA ASN A 181 0.30 0.74 0.29
C ASN A 181 1.63 1.26 -0.26
N ASN A 182 2.76 0.63 0.11
CA ASN A 182 4.08 0.98 -0.46
C ASN A 182 4.13 0.74 -1.98
N ILE A 183 3.55 -0.36 -2.46
CA ILE A 183 3.44 -0.65 -3.90
C ILE A 183 2.60 0.42 -4.61
N GLY A 184 1.45 0.81 -4.05
CA GLY A 184 0.61 1.88 -4.60
C GLY A 184 1.31 3.23 -4.64
N GLN A 185 2.09 3.57 -3.62
CA GLN A 185 2.92 4.78 -3.58
C GLN A 185 3.98 4.78 -4.69
N LEU A 186 4.74 3.69 -4.82
CA LEU A 186 5.77 3.54 -5.87
C LEU A 186 5.15 3.57 -7.27
N ALA A 187 4.00 2.92 -7.46
CA ALA A 187 3.28 2.94 -8.73
C ALA A 187 2.85 4.36 -9.10
N THR A 188 2.35 5.14 -8.14
CA THR A 188 1.97 6.54 -8.35
C THR A 188 3.18 7.41 -8.71
N LEU A 189 4.31 7.21 -8.02
CA LEU A 189 5.56 7.91 -8.31
C LEU A 189 6.06 7.62 -9.73
N HIS A 190 6.13 6.34 -10.11
CA HIS A 190 6.53 5.95 -11.46
C HIS A 190 5.54 6.45 -12.52
N SER A 191 4.24 6.40 -12.24
CA SER A 191 3.21 6.93 -13.14
C SER A 191 3.40 8.43 -13.39
N ARG A 192 3.76 9.22 -12.38
CA ARG A 192 4.10 10.66 -12.53
C ARG A 192 5.36 10.88 -13.35
N ILE A 193 6.44 10.16 -13.03
CA ILE A 193 7.73 10.29 -13.73
C ILE A 193 7.59 9.99 -15.23
N HIS A 194 6.77 9.00 -15.58
CA HIS A 194 6.60 8.53 -16.94
C HIS A 194 5.33 9.06 -17.64
N GLY A 195 4.58 9.97 -17.01
CA GLY A 195 3.41 10.60 -17.63
C GLY A 195 2.23 9.67 -17.90
N ASN A 196 2.06 8.59 -17.12
CA ASN A 196 0.95 7.65 -17.29
C ASN A 196 -0.31 8.12 -16.54
N PRO A 197 -1.49 8.19 -17.16
CA PRO A 197 -2.74 8.50 -16.45
C PRO A 197 -3.29 7.29 -15.67
N ASP A 198 -3.18 6.09 -16.26
CA ASP A 198 -3.74 4.86 -15.70
C ASP A 198 -2.65 3.89 -15.23
N ILE A 199 -2.91 3.23 -14.11
CA ILE A 199 -2.05 2.23 -13.46
C ILE A 199 -2.80 0.89 -13.41
N TYR A 200 -2.22 -0.15 -13.98
CA TYR A 200 -2.77 -1.50 -14.02
C TYR A 200 -1.94 -2.43 -13.14
N PHE A 201 -2.54 -3.03 -12.11
CA PHE A 201 -1.92 -4.03 -11.28
C PHE A 201 -2.29 -5.43 -11.78
N THR A 202 -1.31 -6.33 -11.80
CA THR A 202 -1.45 -7.73 -12.17
C THR A 202 -0.53 -8.61 -11.31
N GLY A 203 -0.59 -9.93 -11.52
CA GLY A 203 0.23 -10.91 -10.84
C GLY A 203 -0.54 -11.74 -9.80
N PRO A 204 0.02 -12.87 -9.37
CA PRO A 204 -0.68 -13.86 -8.55
C PRO A 204 -1.09 -13.34 -7.16
N TYR A 205 -0.39 -12.35 -6.62
CA TYR A 205 -0.62 -11.82 -5.27
C TYR A 205 -1.70 -10.74 -5.19
N VAL A 206 -2.37 -10.38 -6.28
CA VAL A 206 -3.51 -9.42 -6.25
C VAL A 206 -4.80 -10.05 -6.77
N GLN A 207 -4.71 -11.27 -7.29
CA GLN A 207 -5.86 -11.96 -7.85
C GLN A 207 -6.87 -12.31 -6.74
N ASN A 208 -8.13 -11.95 -6.98
CA ASN A 208 -9.30 -12.37 -6.19
C ASN A 208 -9.30 -11.99 -4.69
N CYS A 209 -8.46 -11.06 -4.24
CA CYS A 209 -8.50 -10.56 -2.87
C CYS A 209 -8.98 -9.10 -2.81
N GLN A 210 -10.22 -8.90 -2.35
CA GLN A 210 -10.86 -7.57 -2.29
C GLN A 210 -10.14 -6.61 -1.33
N LEU A 211 -9.53 -7.12 -0.24
CA LEU A 211 -8.71 -6.31 0.66
C LEU A 211 -7.54 -5.66 -0.10
N LEU A 212 -6.81 -6.44 -0.89
CA LEU A 212 -5.62 -5.96 -1.61
C LEU A 212 -5.97 -4.99 -2.72
N ILE A 213 -7.03 -5.31 -3.48
CA ILE A 213 -7.54 -4.44 -4.56
C ILE A 213 -7.91 -3.08 -3.97
N ARG A 214 -8.65 -3.06 -2.85
CA ARG A 214 -9.00 -1.82 -2.15
C ARG A 214 -7.78 -1.05 -1.68
N THR A 215 -6.83 -1.70 -1.00
CA THR A 215 -5.61 -1.05 -0.52
C THR A 215 -4.83 -0.39 -1.65
N LEU A 216 -4.68 -1.06 -2.80
CA LEU A 216 -3.98 -0.49 -3.96
C LEU A 216 -4.73 0.70 -4.57
N CYS A 217 -6.06 0.60 -4.72
CA CYS A 217 -6.87 1.69 -5.24
C CYS A 217 -6.85 2.92 -4.33
N ILE A 218 -6.99 2.73 -3.01
CA ILE A 218 -6.91 3.80 -2.02
C ILE A 218 -5.52 4.45 -2.05
N ALA A 219 -4.46 3.64 -2.06
CA ALA A 219 -3.09 4.16 -2.10
C ALA A 219 -2.85 5.02 -3.36
N VAL A 220 -3.24 4.54 -4.54
CA VAL A 220 -3.08 5.32 -5.79
C VAL A 220 -3.90 6.60 -5.74
N ARG A 221 -5.18 6.54 -5.34
CA ARG A 221 -6.02 7.73 -5.23
C ARG A 221 -5.43 8.73 -4.24
N TYR A 222 -4.99 8.28 -3.08
CA TYR A 222 -4.38 9.12 -2.05
C TYR A 222 -3.11 9.81 -2.56
N TYR A 223 -2.11 9.03 -3.02
CA TYR A 223 -0.83 9.60 -3.42
C TYR A 223 -0.92 10.41 -4.72
N SER A 224 -1.93 10.16 -5.54
CA SER A 224 -2.20 10.93 -6.76
C SER A 224 -3.13 12.13 -6.56
N GLN A 225 -3.76 12.28 -5.39
CA GLN A 225 -4.87 13.24 -5.19
C GLN A 225 -6.01 13.03 -6.20
N GLY A 226 -6.30 11.78 -6.54
CA GLY A 226 -7.33 11.41 -7.53
C GLY A 226 -6.96 11.66 -9.00
N GLU A 227 -5.76 12.16 -9.29
CA GLU A 227 -5.29 12.38 -10.67
C GLU A 227 -5.13 11.07 -11.45
N LYS A 228 -4.69 10.00 -10.78
CA LYS A 228 -4.40 8.70 -11.40
C LYS A 228 -5.49 7.68 -11.08
N LYS A 229 -5.75 6.79 -12.03
CA LYS A 229 -6.71 5.68 -11.84
C LYS A 229 -5.98 4.35 -11.69
N ALA A 230 -6.37 3.59 -10.68
CA ALA A 230 -5.91 2.23 -10.45
C ALA A 230 -6.89 1.21 -11.01
N HIS A 231 -6.36 0.19 -11.67
CA HIS A 231 -7.10 -0.93 -12.21
C HIS A 231 -6.42 -2.23 -11.79
N VAL A 232 -7.20 -3.28 -11.55
CA VAL A 232 -6.65 -4.63 -11.32
C VAL A 232 -7.07 -5.54 -12.46
N VAL A 233 -6.08 -6.11 -13.13
CA VAL A 233 -6.27 -7.05 -14.23
C VAL A 233 -6.39 -8.45 -13.65
N VAL A 234 -7.58 -9.03 -13.77
CA VAL A 234 -7.84 -10.42 -13.39
C VAL A 234 -7.66 -11.29 -14.62
N ASN A 235 -6.66 -12.17 -14.63
CA ASN A 235 -6.48 -13.14 -15.70
C ASN A 235 -7.64 -14.15 -15.66
N GLN A 236 -8.57 -14.04 -16.61
CA GLN A 236 -9.55 -15.08 -16.88
C GLN A 236 -8.89 -16.24 -17.63
N GLY A 237 -8.13 -17.07 -16.92
CA GLY A 237 -7.85 -18.46 -17.32
C GLY A 237 -7.12 -18.73 -18.64
N GLN A 238 -6.70 -17.75 -19.43
CA GLN A 238 -5.76 -17.99 -20.53
C GLN A 238 -4.34 -17.78 -20.01
N ALA A 239 -3.65 -18.91 -19.82
CA ALA A 239 -2.20 -18.98 -19.73
C ALA A 239 -1.61 -18.53 -21.08
N GLY A 240 -1.65 -17.22 -21.33
CA GLY A 240 -0.94 -16.53 -22.39
C GLY A 240 0.03 -15.59 -21.70
N ASP A 241 1.31 -15.89 -21.88
CA ASP A 241 2.44 -15.15 -21.35
C ASP A 241 2.36 -13.67 -21.74
N LEU A 242 1.87 -12.82 -20.82
CA LEU A 242 1.95 -11.36 -20.96
C LEU A 242 3.37 -10.83 -20.64
N THR A 243 4.34 -11.74 -20.50
CA THR A 243 5.75 -11.45 -20.18
C THR A 243 6.75 -11.96 -21.22
N ALA A 244 6.31 -12.29 -22.44
CA ALA A 244 7.22 -12.58 -23.56
C ALA A 244 7.85 -11.30 -24.14
#